data_AF-M5BFK0-F1
#
_entry.id   AF-M5BFK0-F1
#
_cell.length_a   1.000
_cell.length_b   1.000
_cell.length_c   1.000
_cell.angle_alpha   90.00
_cell.angle_beta   90.00
_cell.angle_gamma   90.00
#
_symmetry.space_group_name_H-M   'P 1'
#
loop_
_entity.id
_entity.type
_entity.pdbx_description
1 polymer ?
#
loop_
_entity_poly.entity_id
_entity_poly.type
_entity_poly.pdbx_seq_one_letter_code
_entity_poly.pdbx_strand_id
1 'polypeptide(L)'
;CLGSQYAGWNLSSGDYFAMGSGPARALARVEPLFTKLSYREAAKTAVLILETAEPPPKDVVEKVARATGLAAEKLTFLFAPTQSLAGTVQIVSRVLEVALHKANDLQFPLDHIIDGIGAAPIPAPHPDF
;
A
#
# COMPACT_ATOMS: atom_id res chain seq x y z
N CYS A 1 -3.50 -2.65 -9.35
CA CYS A 1 -3.41 -1.42 -8.52
C CYS A 1 -4.11 -1.55 -7.16
N LEU A 2 -5.44 -1.62 -7.09
CA LEU A 2 -6.20 -1.56 -5.82
C LEU A 2 -5.84 -2.65 -4.78
N GLY A 3 -5.66 -3.89 -5.21
CA GLY A 3 -5.34 -5.01 -4.31
C GLY A 3 -3.93 -5.02 -3.75
N SER A 4 -3.02 -4.16 -4.22
CA SER A 4 -1.62 -4.12 -3.77
C SER A 4 -1.15 -2.68 -3.62
N GLN A 5 -0.95 -1.97 -4.72
CA GLN A 5 -0.41 -0.61 -4.74
C GLN A 5 -1.14 0.38 -3.82
N TYR A 6 -2.48 0.43 -3.83
CA TYR A 6 -3.27 1.40 -3.05
C TYR A 6 -2.81 1.49 -1.58
N ALA A 7 -2.64 2.71 -1.09
CA ALA A 7 -2.21 2.98 0.29
C ALA A 7 -3.42 3.02 1.21
N GLY A 8 -4.10 1.89 1.39
CA GLY A 8 -5.37 1.84 2.13
C GLY A 8 -5.26 1.30 3.57
N TRP A 9 -4.09 0.81 3.99
CA TRP A 9 -3.92 0.23 5.32
C TRP A 9 -3.29 1.22 6.30
N ASN A 10 -4.11 1.83 7.15
CA ASN A 10 -3.63 2.71 8.22
C ASN A 10 -2.96 1.91 9.35
N LEU A 11 -1.67 2.20 9.61
CA LEU A 11 -0.89 1.58 10.67
C LEU A 11 -0.43 2.66 11.65
N SER A 12 -0.78 2.48 12.92
CA SER A 12 -0.40 3.38 14.01
C SER A 12 -0.04 2.61 15.27
N SER A 13 0.93 3.13 16.04
CA SER A 13 1.27 2.71 17.40
C SER A 13 1.99 3.84 18.14
N GLY A 14 1.43 4.33 19.25
CA GLY A 14 1.94 5.54 19.92
C GLY A 14 1.99 6.72 18.95
N ASP A 15 3.16 7.35 18.84
CA ASP A 15 3.41 8.47 17.93
C ASP A 15 3.72 8.04 16.48
N TYR A 16 3.86 6.73 16.24
CA TYR A 16 4.11 6.21 14.90
C TYR A 16 2.83 6.17 14.08
N PHE A 17 2.90 6.70 12.85
CA PHE A 17 1.86 6.57 11.84
C PHE A 17 2.48 6.32 10.47
N ALA A 18 1.89 5.40 9.70
CA ALA A 18 2.27 5.16 8.31
C ALA A 18 1.08 4.65 7.50
N MET A 19 1.05 5.06 6.22
CA MET A 19 0.15 4.50 5.23
C MET A 19 0.79 3.24 4.62
N GLY A 20 0.13 2.10 4.79
CA GLY A 20 0.55 0.81 4.27
C GLY A 20 0.05 0.56 2.84
N SER A 21 0.99 0.20 1.96
CA SER A 21 0.78 -0.22 0.58
C SER A 21 1.42 -1.59 0.33
N GLY A 22 1.09 -2.22 -0.80
CA GLY A 22 1.79 -3.40 -1.30
C GLY A 22 1.06 -4.74 -1.08
N PRO A 23 1.70 -5.84 -1.51
CA PRO A 23 1.05 -7.15 -1.63
C PRO A 23 0.61 -7.75 -0.30
N ALA A 24 1.23 -7.39 0.82
CA ALA A 24 0.78 -7.84 2.15
C ALA A 24 -0.68 -7.48 2.44
N ARG A 25 -1.21 -6.40 1.83
CA ARG A 25 -2.62 -6.01 1.95
C ARG A 25 -3.55 -7.09 1.39
N ALA A 26 -3.19 -7.71 0.27
CA ALA A 26 -3.99 -8.77 -0.35
C ALA A 26 -4.06 -10.05 0.49
N LEU A 27 -3.08 -10.25 1.37
CA LEU A 27 -3.06 -11.34 2.33
C LEU A 27 -3.85 -10.97 3.60
N ALA A 28 -3.64 -9.77 4.13
CA ALA A 28 -4.27 -9.30 5.36
C ALA A 28 -5.78 -9.01 5.21
N ARG A 29 -6.17 -8.40 4.09
CA ARG A 29 -7.56 -8.08 3.71
C ARG A 29 -8.39 -7.40 4.80
N VAL A 30 -7.76 -6.53 5.60
CA VAL A 30 -8.40 -5.81 6.71
C VAL A 30 -9.23 -4.59 6.25
N GLU A 31 -9.12 -4.20 4.98
CA GLU A 31 -9.79 -3.03 4.42
C GLU A 31 -11.11 -3.40 3.72
N PRO A 32 -12.15 -2.56 3.79
CA PRO A 32 -13.43 -2.80 3.11
C PRO A 32 -13.30 -3.06 1.61
N LEU A 33 -12.30 -2.45 0.95
CA LEU A 33 -11.99 -2.66 -0.46
C LEU A 33 -11.88 -4.14 -0.84
N PHE A 34 -11.31 -4.97 0.04
CA PHE A 34 -11.13 -6.40 -0.25
C PHE A 34 -12.44 -7.20 -0.30
N THR A 35 -13.57 -6.64 0.15
CA THR A 35 -14.90 -7.24 -0.08
C THR A 35 -15.37 -7.10 -1.52
N LYS A 36 -14.87 -6.09 -2.25
CA LYS A 36 -15.19 -5.82 -3.66
C LYS A 36 -14.27 -6.56 -4.63
N LEU A 37 -13.06 -6.90 -4.18
CA LEU A 37 -12.08 -7.60 -5.00
C LEU A 37 -12.27 -9.12 -4.89
N SER A 38 -12.40 -9.79 -6.04
CA SER A 38 -12.48 -11.25 -6.12
C SER A 38 -11.15 -11.95 -5.83
N TYR A 39 -10.03 -11.26 -6.06
CA TYR A 39 -8.69 -11.78 -5.82
C TYR A 39 -8.44 -12.08 -4.34
N ARG A 40 -7.81 -13.22 -4.07
CA ARG A 40 -7.35 -13.64 -2.75
C ARG A 40 -5.90 -14.12 -2.85
N GLU A 41 -5.05 -13.57 -2.01
CA GLU A 41 -3.64 -13.94 -1.96
C GLU A 41 -3.44 -15.18 -1.08
N ALA A 42 -2.47 -16.02 -1.46
CA ALA A 42 -1.98 -17.13 -0.67
C ALA A 42 -0.45 -17.19 -0.80
N ALA A 43 0.26 -16.64 0.18
CA ALA A 43 1.71 -16.52 0.16
C ALA A 43 2.33 -16.96 1.50
N LYS A 44 3.57 -17.46 1.44
CA LYS A 44 4.37 -17.85 2.63
C LYS A 44 5.24 -16.71 3.17
N THR A 45 5.33 -15.61 2.42
CA THR A 45 6.09 -14.39 2.74
C THR A 45 5.31 -13.21 2.20
N ALA A 46 5.45 -12.04 2.81
CA ALA A 46 4.75 -10.84 2.35
C ALA A 46 5.64 -9.59 2.44
N VAL A 47 5.42 -8.66 1.53
CA VAL A 47 6.08 -7.35 1.50
C VAL A 47 5.04 -6.27 1.74
N LEU A 48 5.36 -5.35 2.66
CA LEU A 48 4.57 -4.14 2.93
C LEU A 48 5.46 -2.91 2.73
N ILE A 49 4.90 -1.90 2.07
CA ILE A 49 5.56 -0.61 1.83
C ILE A 49 4.90 0.41 2.73
N LEU A 50 5.72 1.20 3.43
CA LEU A 50 5.29 2.19 4.41
C LEU A 50 5.79 3.57 3.99
N GLU A 51 4.88 4.53 3.87
CA GLU A 51 5.25 5.93 3.62
C GLU A 51 5.59 6.61 4.94
N THR A 52 6.87 6.58 5.30
CA THR A 52 7.40 7.10 6.57
C THR A 52 8.93 7.21 6.53
N ALA A 53 9.50 8.05 7.38
CA ALA A 53 10.95 8.18 7.55
C ALA A 53 11.56 7.10 8.46
N GLU A 54 10.74 6.45 9.29
CA GLU A 54 11.20 5.55 10.35
C GLU A 54 10.78 4.10 10.11
N PRO A 55 11.61 3.12 10.51
CA PRO A 55 11.21 1.72 10.45
C PRO A 55 9.97 1.46 11.33
N PRO A 56 9.13 0.47 10.99
CA PRO A 56 7.96 0.16 11.81
C PRO A 56 8.38 -0.33 13.20
N PRO A 57 7.75 0.17 14.29
CA PRO A 57 7.99 -0.34 15.62
C PRO A 57 7.46 -1.77 15.76
N LYS A 58 7.95 -2.48 16.79
CA LYS A 58 7.59 -3.88 17.06
C LYS A 58 6.07 -4.13 17.03
N ASP A 59 5.29 -3.25 17.65
CA ASP A 59 3.82 -3.39 17.70
C ASP A 59 3.16 -3.37 16.31
N VAL A 60 3.70 -2.56 15.39
CA VAL A 60 3.22 -2.51 14.00
C VAL A 60 3.60 -3.79 13.26
N VAL A 61 4.82 -4.29 13.45
CA VAL A 61 5.25 -5.57 12.88
C VAL A 61 4.36 -6.71 13.35
N GLU A 62 4.07 -6.78 14.65
CA GLU A 62 3.18 -7.80 15.22
C GLU A 62 1.72 -7.66 14.73
N LYS A 63 1.23 -6.42 14.56
CA LYS A 63 -0.09 -6.16 14.00
C LYS A 63 -0.20 -6.69 12.56
N VAL A 64 0.82 -6.46 11.73
CA VAL A 64 0.87 -6.95 10.35
C VAL A 64 1.02 -8.48 10.32
N ALA A 65 1.85 -9.06 11.19
CA ALA A 65 2.01 -10.51 11.34
C ALA A 65 0.68 -11.20 11.66
N ARG A 66 -0.05 -10.70 12.67
CA ARG A 66 -1.37 -11.24 13.03
C ARG A 66 -2.38 -11.12 11.89
N ALA A 67 -2.42 -9.97 11.22
CA ALA A 67 -3.36 -9.74 10.13
C ALA A 67 -3.06 -10.60 8.90
N THR A 68 -1.80 -10.87 8.60
CA THR A 68 -1.37 -11.71 7.46
C THR A 68 -1.32 -13.20 7.78
N GLY A 69 -1.37 -13.59 9.06
CA GLY A 69 -1.17 -14.98 9.49
C GLY A 69 0.26 -15.49 9.31
N LEU A 70 1.24 -14.58 9.15
CA LEU A 70 2.64 -14.91 8.94
C LEU A 70 3.48 -14.59 10.19
N ALA A 71 4.56 -15.36 10.40
CA ALA A 71 5.59 -15.02 11.37
C ALA A 71 6.34 -13.74 10.95
N ALA A 72 6.87 -12.99 11.92
CA ALA A 72 7.56 -11.72 11.66
C ALA A 72 8.76 -11.89 10.71
N GLU A 73 9.53 -12.97 10.81
CA GLU A 73 10.64 -13.27 9.89
C GLU A 73 10.21 -13.59 8.44
N LYS A 74 8.90 -13.72 8.17
CA LYS A 74 8.35 -13.87 6.81
C LYS A 74 7.82 -12.56 6.23
N LEU A 75 7.94 -11.46 6.98
CA LEU A 75 7.54 -10.13 6.56
C LEU A 75 8.76 -9.32 6.15
N THR A 76 8.64 -8.58 5.06
CA THR A 76 9.62 -7.58 4.64
C THR A 76 8.94 -6.23 4.59
N PHE A 77 9.53 -5.24 5.26
CA PHE A 77 9.06 -3.86 5.25
C PHE A 77 10.02 -3.00 4.45
N LEU A 78 9.48 -2.30 3.46
CA LEU A 78 10.17 -1.21 2.79
C LEU A 78 9.56 0.09 3.31
N PHE A 79 10.39 1.07 3.64
CA PHE A 79 9.90 2.38 4.07
C PHE A 79 10.69 3.50 3.42
N ALA A 80 10.00 4.57 3.07
CA ALA A 80 10.61 5.75 2.48
C ALA A 80 9.75 6.99 2.78
N PRO A 81 10.36 8.13 3.17
CA PRO A 81 9.62 9.37 3.35
C PRO A 81 9.30 10.01 1.99
N THR A 82 8.24 10.82 1.94
CA THR A 82 7.75 11.50 0.72
C THR A 82 8.83 12.36 0.05
N GLN A 83 9.70 12.99 0.86
CA GLN A 83 10.83 13.82 0.41
C GLN A 83 12.00 13.05 -0.23
N SER A 84 12.01 11.71 -0.18
CA SER A 84 13.07 10.89 -0.78
C SER A 84 12.80 10.57 -2.24
N LEU A 85 13.83 10.28 -3.03
CA LEU A 85 13.65 9.84 -4.43
C LEU A 85 12.74 8.60 -4.52
N ALA A 86 12.88 7.65 -3.60
CA ALA A 86 12.03 6.46 -3.55
C ALA A 86 10.57 6.83 -3.25
N GLY A 87 10.33 7.73 -2.28
CA GLY A 87 9.01 8.27 -1.94
C GLY A 87 8.36 8.99 -3.11
N THR A 88 9.06 9.94 -3.71
CA THR A 88 8.58 10.68 -4.87
C THR A 88 8.23 9.76 -6.04
N VAL A 89 9.13 8.84 -6.41
CA VAL A 89 8.92 7.92 -7.53
C VAL A 89 7.74 6.99 -7.26
N GLN A 90 7.62 6.43 -6.05
CA GLN A 90 6.51 5.52 -5.75
C GLN A 90 5.16 6.24 -5.78
N ILE A 91 5.08 7.49 -5.31
CA ILE A 91 3.83 8.28 -5.32
C ILE A 91 3.40 8.56 -6.76
N VAL A 92 4.30 9.07 -7.59
CA VAL A 92 4.01 9.39 -8.99
C VAL A 92 3.64 8.15 -9.80
N SER A 93 4.25 7.01 -9.49
CA SER A 93 3.94 5.72 -10.13
C SER A 93 2.51 5.21 -9.84
N ARG A 94 1.74 5.89 -8.98
CA ARG A 94 0.33 5.59 -8.68
C ARG A 94 -0.65 6.25 -9.64
N VAL A 95 -0.20 6.98 -10.67
CA VAL A 95 -1.10 7.70 -11.59
C VAL A 95 -2.27 6.84 -12.13
N LEU A 96 -2.01 5.57 -12.49
CA LEU A 96 -3.07 4.65 -12.89
C LEU A 96 -3.92 4.19 -11.70
N GLU A 97 -3.31 3.97 -10.54
CA GLU A 97 -4.01 3.56 -9.32
C GLU A 97 -5.01 4.60 -8.86
N VAL A 98 -4.67 5.89 -8.91
CA VAL A 98 -5.59 6.99 -8.58
C VAL A 98 -6.84 6.97 -9.47
N ALA A 99 -6.68 6.71 -10.78
CA ALA A 99 -7.81 6.57 -11.69
C ALA A 99 -8.71 5.37 -11.32
N LEU A 100 -8.11 4.22 -10.99
CA LEU A 100 -8.85 3.02 -10.56
C LEU A 100 -9.51 3.20 -9.19
N HIS A 101 -8.86 3.91 -8.27
CA HIS A 101 -9.43 4.25 -6.98
C HIS A 101 -10.65 5.14 -7.14
N LYS A 102 -10.56 6.16 -8.00
CA LYS A 102 -11.70 7.03 -8.31
C LYS A 102 -12.84 6.26 -8.98
N ALA A 103 -12.55 5.34 -9.89
CA ALA A 103 -13.55 4.48 -10.50
C ALA A 103 -14.29 3.63 -9.44
N ASN A 104 -13.56 3.01 -8.51
CA ASN A 104 -14.15 2.29 -7.37
C ASN A 104 -15.03 3.19 -6.49
N ASP A 105 -14.58 4.40 -6.19
CA ASP A 105 -15.31 5.34 -5.32
C ASP A 105 -16.62 5.79 -5.98
N LEU A 106 -16.60 5.97 -7.29
CA LEU A 106 -17.79 6.23 -8.11
C LEU A 106 -18.66 4.97 -8.34
N GLN A 107 -18.33 3.84 -7.70
CA GLN A 107 -19.01 2.55 -7.84
C GLN A 107 -19.04 2.03 -9.28
N PHE A 108 -18.07 2.41 -10.12
CA PHE A 108 -17.89 1.80 -11.43
C PHE A 108 -17.48 0.33 -11.26
N PRO A 109 -18.08 -0.62 -12.02
CA PRO A 109 -17.71 -2.03 -11.96
C PRO A 109 -16.24 -2.24 -12.34
N LEU A 110 -15.40 -2.60 -11.37
CA LEU A 110 -13.95 -2.70 -11.57
C LEU A 110 -13.55 -3.83 -12.55
N ASP A 111 -14.40 -4.84 -12.70
CA ASP A 111 -14.28 -5.94 -13.66
C ASP A 111 -14.50 -5.51 -15.11
N HIS A 112 -15.10 -4.34 -15.35
CA HIS A 112 -15.19 -3.73 -16.67
C HIS A 112 -13.91 -3.01 -17.09
N ILE A 113 -12.95 -2.83 -16.19
CA ILE A 113 -11.64 -2.23 -16.51
C ILE A 113 -10.68 -3.36 -16.89
N ILE A 114 -10.39 -3.47 -18.18
CA ILE A 114 -9.57 -4.56 -18.73
C ILE A 114 -8.07 -4.27 -18.59
N ASP A 115 -7.63 -3.07 -18.95
CA ASP A 115 -6.26 -2.61 -18.81
C ASP A 115 -6.17 -1.10 -18.54
N GLY A 116 -4.94 -0.60 -18.44
CA GLY A 116 -4.67 0.83 -18.43
C GLY A 116 -3.19 1.14 -18.40
N ILE A 117 -2.84 2.33 -18.89
CA ILE A 117 -1.50 2.90 -18.82
C ILE A 117 -1.63 4.34 -18.31
N GLY A 118 -0.66 4.77 -17.50
CA GLY A 118 -0.57 6.14 -17.04
C GLY A 118 0.87 6.61 -17.02
N ALA A 119 1.06 7.90 -17.28
CA ALA A 119 2.35 8.57 -17.18
C ALA A 119 2.17 9.85 -16.37
N ALA A 120 3.13 10.13 -15.50
CA ALA A 120 3.15 11.35 -14.70
C ALA A 120 4.62 11.80 -14.51
N PRO A 121 4.89 13.11 -14.46
CA PRO A 121 6.23 13.63 -14.26
C PRO A 121 6.68 13.42 -12.81
N ILE A 122 7.97 13.12 -12.63
CA ILE A 122 8.59 13.11 -11.29
C ILE A 122 8.77 14.57 -10.85
N PRO A 123 8.15 15.02 -9.75
CA PRO A 123 8.33 16.38 -9.26
C PRO A 123 9.76 16.57 -8.72
N ALA A 124 10.19 17.83 -8.66
CA ALA A 124 11.43 18.17 -7.98
C ALA A 124 11.35 17.78 -6.49
N PRO A 125 12.47 17.40 -5.84
CA PRO A 125 12.49 17.18 -4.40
C PRO A 125 11.99 18.42 -3.66
N HIS A 126 11.10 18.22 -2.70
CA HIS A 126 10.59 19.27 -1.82
C HIS A 126 11.20 19.08 -0.41
N PRO A 127 11.57 20.17 0.31
CA PRO A 127 12.17 20.06 1.63
C PRO A 127 11.21 19.55 2.70
N ASP A 128 9.90 19.79 2.52
CA ASP A 128 8.85 19.39 3.46
C ASP A 128 8.19 18.06 3.05
N PHE A 129 7.63 17.36 4.05
CA PHE A 129 6.95 16.06 3.90
C PHE A 129 5.56 16.19 3.26
#